data_AF-A0AAE0LPT6-F1
#
_entry.id   AF-A0AAE0LPT6-F1
#
_cell.length_a   1.000
_cell.length_b   1.000
_cell.length_c   1.000
_cell.angle_alpha   90.00
_cell.angle_beta   90.00
_cell.angle_gamma   90.00
#
_symmetry.space_group_name_H-M   'P 1'
#
loop_
_entity.id
_entity.type
_entity.pdbx_description
1 polymer ?
#
loop_
_entity_poly.entity_id
_entity_poly.type
_entity_poly.pdbx_seq_one_letter_code
_entity_poly.pdbx_strand_id
1 'polypeptide(L)'
;LVADNNICWNSVFLMIERTFKFREAINFFCAVKRDGLAYNDTLSNEDWLMLAEIYIILRLFVIVTKILEGNGLTIPSIIYVLYLLFNSL
;
A
#
# COMPACT_ATOMS: atom_id res chain seq x y z
N LEU A 1 -7.59 23.91 9.89
CA LEU A 1 -6.97 22.57 9.97
C LEU A 1 -6.81 22.04 8.56
N VAL A 2 -5.58 21.86 8.09
CA VAL A 2 -5.34 21.04 6.89
C VAL A 2 -5.60 19.60 7.36
N ALA A 3 -6.64 18.96 6.83
CA ALA A 3 -6.91 17.57 7.13
C ALA A 3 -5.83 16.73 6.44
N ASP A 4 -4.82 16.33 7.20
CA ASP A 4 -3.77 15.41 6.74
C ASP A 4 -4.36 14.00 6.67
N ASN A 5 -5.10 13.72 5.59
CA ASN A 5 -5.73 12.43 5.32
C ASN A 5 -4.74 11.36 4.82
N ASN A 6 -3.46 11.73 4.74
CA ASN A 6 -2.36 10.97 4.14
C ASN A 6 -2.18 9.57 4.75
N ILE A 7 -2.62 9.36 6.00
CA ILE A 7 -2.51 8.08 6.71
C ILE A 7 -3.80 7.24 6.64
N CYS A 8 -4.99 7.85 6.70
CA CYS A 8 -6.25 7.11 6.85
C CYS A 8 -6.63 6.30 5.60
N TRP A 9 -6.41 6.84 4.40
CA TRP A 9 -6.81 6.20 3.14
C TRP A 9 -5.72 5.30 2.54
N ASN A 10 -4.47 5.50 2.97
CA ASN A 10 -3.29 4.84 2.39
C ASN A 10 -2.56 3.90 3.37
N SER A 11 -3.14 3.63 4.54
CA SER A 11 -2.51 2.84 5.62
C SER A 11 -2.03 1.46 5.16
N VAL A 12 -2.85 0.73 4.40
CA VAL A 12 -2.51 -0.61 3.88
C VAL A 12 -1.35 -0.53 2.90
N PHE A 13 -1.37 0.43 1.96
CA PHE A 13 -0.26 0.66 1.05
C PHE A 13 1.04 0.95 1.80
N LEU A 14 0.99 1.89 2.76
CA LEU A 14 2.16 2.29 3.55
C LEU A 14 2.69 1.13 4.42
N MET A 15 1.81 0.27 4.91
CA MET A 15 2.18 -0.95 5.61
C MET A 15 2.95 -1.89 4.67
N ILE A 16 2.40 -2.19 3.49
CA ILE A 16 3.03 -3.08 2.51
C ILE A 16 4.36 -2.50 2.00
N GLU A 17 4.43 -1.19 1.74
CA GLU A 17 5.66 -0.49 1.37
C GLU A 17 6.75 -0.69 2.44
N ARG A 18 6.40 -0.52 3.71
CA ARG A 18 7.31 -0.78 4.83
C ARG A 18 7.68 -2.25 4.93
N THR A 19 6.73 -3.17 4.74
CA THR A 19 6.97 -4.61 4.74
C THR A 19 8.03 -4.99 3.70
N PHE A 20 7.96 -4.43 2.49
CA PHE A 20 9.01 -4.64 1.48
C PHE A 20 10.35 -4.03 1.88
N LYS A 21 10.35 -2.81 2.42
CA LYS A 21 11.58 -2.14 2.90
C LYS A 21 12.30 -2.95 3.99
N PHE A 22 11.54 -3.65 4.83
CA PHE A 22 12.07 -4.44 5.95
C PHE A 22 12.05 -5.95 5.70
N ARG A 23 11.90 -6.41 4.44
CA ARG A 23 11.78 -7.83 4.09
C ARG A 23 12.86 -8.71 4.72
N GLU A 24 14.13 -8.32 4.60
CA GLU A 24 15.26 -9.08 5.17
C GLU A 24 15.18 -9.17 6.70
N ALA A 25 14.84 -8.07 7.36
CA ALA A 25 14.73 -8.03 8.82
C ALA A 25 13.53 -8.88 9.32
N ILE A 26 12.41 -8.84 8.59
CA ILE A 26 11.23 -9.67 8.86
C ILE A 26 11.59 -11.16 8.71
N ASN A 27 12.21 -11.53 7.58
CA ASN A 27 12.61 -12.91 7.33
C ASN A 27 13.62 -13.40 8.39
N PHE A 28 14.59 -12.58 8.76
CA PHE A 28 15.54 -12.88 9.82
C PHE A 28 14.85 -13.09 11.17
N PHE A 29 13.94 -12.18 11.55
CA PHE A 29 13.18 -12.30 12.80
C PHE A 29 12.35 -13.59 12.83
N CYS A 30 11.64 -13.91 11.74
CA CYS A 30 10.87 -15.13 11.60
C CYS A 30 11.73 -16.39 11.69
N ALA A 31 12.94 -16.37 11.11
CA ALA A 31 13.88 -17.48 11.17
C ALA A 31 14.42 -17.70 12.60
N VAL A 32 14.71 -16.62 13.35
CA VAL A 32 15.22 -16.68 14.73
C VAL A 32 14.14 -17.09 15.74
N LYS A 33 12.89 -16.71 15.51
CA LYS A 33 11.75 -16.97 16.43
C LYS A 33 10.86 -18.14 16.01
N ARG A 34 11.36 -19.02 15.15
CA ARG A 34 10.60 -20.11 14.53
C ARG A 34 9.82 -20.99 15.52
N ASP A 35 10.38 -21.26 16.69
CA ASP A 35 9.76 -22.14 17.69
C ASP A 35 8.59 -21.50 18.45
N GLY A 36 8.36 -20.19 18.31
CA GLY A 36 7.30 -19.45 18.99
C GLY A 36 6.32 -18.72 18.05
N LEU A 37 6.48 -18.86 16.74
CA LEU A 37 5.59 -18.26 15.75
C LEU A 37 4.54 -19.27 15.31
N ALA A 38 3.29 -18.83 15.21
CA ALA A 38 2.29 -19.66 14.54
C ALA A 38 2.68 -19.78 13.06
N TYR A 39 2.24 -20.86 12.40
CA TYR A 39 2.43 -21.05 10.96
C TYR A 39 1.97 -19.81 10.15
N ASN A 40 0.88 -19.19 10.59
CA ASN A 40 0.28 -18.01 9.96
C ASN A 40 1.03 -16.69 10.21
N ASP A 41 2.05 -16.67 11.09
CA ASP A 41 2.83 -15.48 11.42
C ASP A 41 4.06 -15.32 10.50
N THR A 42 4.19 -16.18 9.50
CA THR A 42 5.27 -16.13 8.51
C THR A 42 4.70 -15.95 7.11
N LEU A 43 5.40 -15.16 6.29
CA LEU A 43 5.03 -14.94 4.89
C LEU A 43 5.77 -15.96 4.01
N SER A 44 4.99 -16.77 3.29
CA SER A 44 5.49 -17.63 2.22
C SER A 44 5.93 -16.81 1.00
N ASN A 45 6.61 -17.45 0.05
CA ASN A 45 6.99 -16.77 -1.19
C ASN A 45 5.77 -16.34 -2.00
N GLU A 46 4.71 -17.14 -1.98
CA GLU A 46 3.42 -16.83 -2.60
C GLU A 46 2.79 -15.59 -1.95
N ASP A 47 2.85 -15.46 -0.62
CA ASP A 47 2.36 -14.26 0.08
C ASP A 47 3.15 -13.01 -0.32
N TRP A 48 4.48 -13.11 -0.45
CA TRP A 48 5.31 -12.01 -0.91
C TRP A 48 4.98 -11.56 -2.34
N LEU A 49 4.66 -12.51 -3.23
CA LEU A 49 4.21 -12.21 -4.59
C LEU A 49 2.84 -11.54 -4.59
N MET A 50 1.89 -12.07 -3.82
CA MET A 50 0.56 -11.47 -3.69
C MET A 50 0.63 -10.05 -3.12
N LEU A 51 1.47 -9.81 -2.11
CA LEU A 51 1.72 -8.47 -1.57
C LEU A 51 2.29 -7.53 -2.64
N ALA A 52 3.09 -8.02 -3.59
CA ALA A 52 3.66 -7.20 -4.66
C ALA A 52 2.58 -6.80 -5.67
N GLU A 53 1.69 -7.71 -6.02
CA GLU A 53 0.53 -7.44 -6.88
C GLU A 53 -0.41 -6.41 -6.23
N ILE A 54 -0.75 -6.62 -4.95
CA ILE A 54 -1.58 -5.68 -4.19
C ILE A 54 -0.90 -4.31 -4.09
N TYR A 55 0.41 -4.27 -3.87
CA TYR A 55 1.18 -3.02 -3.83
C TYR A 55 1.08 -2.23 -5.13
N ILE A 56 1.19 -2.90 -6.29
CA ILE A 56 1.06 -2.26 -7.61
C ILE A 56 -0.33 -1.64 -7.77
N ILE A 57 -1.38 -2.38 -7.42
CA ILE A 57 -2.77 -1.89 -7.49
C ILE A 57 -2.96 -0.69 -6.57
N LEU A 58 -2.57 -0.81 -5.29
CA LEU A 58 -2.77 0.24 -4.30
C LEU A 58 -1.95 1.51 -4.59
N ARG A 59 -0.78 1.39 -5.22
CA ARG A 59 0.04 2.53 -5.61
C ARG A 59 -0.72 3.53 -6.50
N LEU A 60 -1.58 3.03 -7.39
CA LEU A 60 -2.40 3.86 -8.27
C LEU A 60 -3.37 4.73 -7.45
N PHE A 61 -4.02 4.15 -6.44
CA PHE A 61 -4.94 4.86 -5.56
C PHE A 61 -4.25 5.87 -4.65
N VAL A 62 -3.01 5.60 -4.22
CA VAL A 62 -2.20 6.56 -3.45
C VAL A 62 -1.85 7.80 -4.28
N ILE A 63 -1.52 7.60 -5.56
CA ILE A 63 -1.25 8.71 -6.49
C ILE A 63 -2.52 9.56 -6.63
N VAL A 64 -3.66 8.91 -6.85
CA VAL A 64 -4.96 9.59 -6.98
C VAL A 64 -5.34 10.36 -5.73
N THR A 65 -5.27 9.73 -4.55
CA THR A 65 -5.63 10.39 -3.29
C THR A 65 -4.75 11.61 -3.04
N LYS A 66 -3.44 11.53 -3.32
CA LYS A 66 -2.53 12.69 -3.24
C LYS A 66 -2.86 13.80 -4.23
N ILE A 67 -3.26 13.48 -5.47
CA ILE A 67 -3.68 14.50 -6.45
C ILE A 67 -4.93 15.25 -5.95
N LEU A 68 -5.83 14.54 -5.27
CA LEU A 68 -7.08 15.08 -4.75
C LEU A 68 -6.94 15.76 -3.37
N GLU A 69 -5.80 15.60 -2.70
CA GLU A 69 -5.50 16.27 -1.44
C GLU A 69 -5.21 17.77 -1.65
N GLY A 70 -5.74 18.62 -0.78
CA GLY A 70 -5.31 20.02 -0.64
C GLY A 70 -5.82 21.02 -1.69
N ASN A 71 -6.30 20.58 -2.85
CA ASN A 71 -6.89 21.46 -3.86
C ASN A 71 -8.39 21.16 -3.95
N GLY A 72 -9.24 22.14 -3.63
CA GLY A 72 -10.70 21.99 -3.65
C GLY A 72 -11.17 21.18 -4.87
N LEU A 73 -11.76 20.02 -4.60
CA LEU A 73 -12.17 19.05 -5.62
C LEU A 73 -13.03 19.72 -6.68
N THR A 74 -12.50 19.84 -7.90
CA THR A 74 -13.25 20.34 -9.06
C THR A 74 -13.74 19.17 -9.92
N ILE A 75 -14.84 19.36 -10.65
CA ILE A 75 -15.34 18.35 -11.60
C ILE A 75 -14.26 17.94 -12.62
N PRO A 76 -13.47 18.85 -13.22
CA PRO A 76 -12.37 18.47 -14.10
C PRO A 76 -11.33 17.56 -13.44
N SER A 77 -10.92 17.86 -12.19
CA SER A 77 -9.97 17.00 -11.47
C SER A 77 -10.52 15.60 -11.19
N ILE A 78 -11.82 15.47 -10.94
CA ILE A 78 -12.48 14.18 -10.74
C ILE A 78 -12.51 13.39 -12.05
N ILE A 79 -12.89 14.02 -13.17
CA ILE A 79 -12.92 13.38 -14.49
C ILE A 79 -11.52 12.89 -14.88
N TYR A 80 -10.49 13.70 -14.65
CA TYR A 80 -9.09 13.34 -14.92
C TYR A 80 -8.65 12.12 -14.09
N VAL A 81 -8.95 12.11 -12.78
CA VAL A 81 -8.64 10.99 -11.90
C VAL A 81 -9.37 9.70 -12.32
N LEU A 82 -10.66 9.79 -12.67
CA LEU A 82 -11.42 8.63 -13.15
C LEU A 82 -10.81 8.08 -14.43
N TYR A 83 -10.45 8.95 -15.38
CA TYR A 83 -9.75 8.54 -16.59
C TYR A 83 -8.43 7.82 -16.28
N LEU A 84 -7.61 8.35 -15.37
CA LEU A 84 -6.37 7.67 -14.94
C LEU A 84 -6.64 6.28 -14.36
N LEU A 85 -7.64 6.14 -13.49
CA LEU A 85 -7.98 4.85 -12.89
C LEU A 85 -8.46 3.83 -13.93
N PHE A 86 -9.32 4.24 -14.86
CA PHE A 86 -9.88 3.35 -15.89
C PHE A 86 -8.87 2.90 -16.96
N ASN A 87 -7.79 3.65 -17.18
CA ASN A 87 -6.79 3.33 -18.21
C ASN A 87 -5.49 2.73 -17.64
N SER A 88 -5.36 2.62 -16.31
CA SER A 88 -4.16 2.09 -15.65
C SER A 88 -4.34 0.70 -15.04
N LEU A 89 -5.55 0.14 -15.15
CA LEU A 89 -5.93 -1.22 -14.76
C LEU A 89 -6.26 -2.03 -16.02
#